data_AF-A0A662FUK2-F1
#
_entry.id   AF-A0A662FUK2-F1
#
_cell.length_a   1.000
_cell.length_b   1.000
_cell.length_c   1.000
_cell.angle_alpha   90.00
_cell.angle_beta   90.00
_cell.angle_gamma   90.00
#
_symmetry.space_group_name_H-M   'P 1'
#
loop_
_entity.id
_entity.type
_entity.pdbx_description
1 polymer ?
#
loop_
_entity_poly.entity_id
_entity_poly.type
_entity_poly.pdbx_seq_one_letter_code
_entity_poly.pdbx_strand_id
1 'polypeptide(L)'
;SVFLPEDLDYVGRAAVAPPVGQCDGEYCDNDGYVLIKGGKLLLGVFDKQAIGAEKPETVLHEIVKEYGPDKGREIMDTMFKMFIAYLDMHGLTMGIDTIEIPKEAIKDIEEVLKEAEKEVSELIEKYRRGELEAMPGKTRRETLEDLIMNVLAEARTKAGEIASKYLGMTNHAVIMAKTGARGSMLNLTQMASVVGQQSVRGKRIERGYTHSTLPHFAKGDLSPRSRGFVYSSFRKGLRPTEFFFHAISGREGLVDTAVRTAQSGYMYRRLQNAMQDFYVAYDGSVRTSEGFVIQLRYGEDGVDPARSDHGRAVNVDKLIKRVIALRGEQK
;
A
#
# COMPACT_ATOMS: atom_id res chain seq x y z
N SER A 1 1.20 -27.87 1.82
CA SER A 1 1.21 -29.06 2.70
C SER A 1 2.43 -29.93 2.47
N VAL A 2 2.66 -30.51 1.28
CA VAL A 2 3.78 -31.45 1.06
C VAL A 2 5.18 -30.87 1.37
N PHE A 3 5.36 -29.56 1.21
CA PHE A 3 6.66 -28.89 1.41
C PHE A 3 6.85 -28.32 2.83
N LEU A 4 5.80 -28.31 3.66
CA LEU A 4 5.85 -27.70 4.98
C LEU A 4 6.39 -28.72 6.00
N PRO A 5 7.13 -28.29 7.03
CA PRO A 5 7.52 -29.18 8.14
C PRO A 5 6.30 -29.79 8.83
N GLU A 6 6.36 -31.06 9.21
CA GLU A 6 5.21 -31.82 9.73
C GLU A 6 4.69 -31.34 11.10
N ASP A 7 5.47 -30.54 11.82
CA ASP A 7 5.14 -29.93 13.11
C ASP A 7 4.91 -28.41 13.00
N LEU A 8 4.85 -27.87 11.78
CA LEU A 8 4.59 -26.45 11.58
C LEU A 8 3.11 -26.13 11.86
N ASP A 9 2.90 -25.19 12.79
CA ASP A 9 1.60 -24.59 13.05
C ASP A 9 1.67 -23.08 12.79
N TYR A 10 0.69 -22.57 12.06
CA TYR A 10 0.62 -21.16 11.71
C TYR A 10 -0.82 -20.70 11.60
N VAL A 11 -1.07 -19.50 12.12
CA VAL A 11 -2.34 -18.79 11.97
C VAL A 11 -2.03 -17.39 11.47
N GLY A 12 -2.64 -17.01 10.35
CA GLY A 12 -2.45 -15.70 9.77
C GLY A 12 -3.58 -15.29 8.83
N ARG A 13 -3.44 -14.12 8.22
CA ARG A 13 -4.40 -13.59 7.26
C ARG A 13 -3.74 -13.38 5.91
N ALA A 14 -4.44 -13.76 4.86
CA ALA A 14 -4.07 -13.45 3.49
C ALA A 14 -4.37 -11.96 3.18
N ALA A 15 -3.66 -11.39 2.20
CA ALA A 15 -3.92 -10.07 1.64
C ALA A 15 -5.33 -9.96 1.04
N VAL A 16 -5.89 -11.06 0.52
CA VAL A 16 -7.25 -11.09 -0.04
C VAL A 16 -8.36 -11.05 1.02
N ALA A 17 -8.02 -11.24 2.31
CA ALA A 17 -8.99 -11.19 3.38
C ALA A 17 -9.65 -9.79 3.47
N PRO A 18 -10.97 -9.70 3.70
CA PRO A 18 -11.64 -8.43 3.98
C PRO A 18 -11.07 -7.77 5.24
N PRO A 19 -11.43 -6.50 5.54
CA PRO A 19 -10.96 -5.79 6.73
C PRO A 19 -11.22 -6.54 8.05
N VAL A 20 -10.51 -6.13 9.10
CA VAL A 20 -10.57 -6.74 10.45
C VAL A 20 -12.01 -6.80 10.96
N GLY A 21 -12.44 -7.96 11.47
CA GLY A 21 -13.79 -8.20 11.98
C GLY A 21 -14.70 -9.08 11.10
N GLN A 22 -14.40 -9.27 9.81
CA GLN A 22 -15.23 -10.10 8.90
C GLN A 22 -14.64 -11.48 8.58
N CYS A 23 -13.33 -11.69 8.75
CA CYS A 23 -12.64 -12.95 8.46
C CYS A 23 -11.58 -13.26 9.53
N ASP A 24 -12.00 -13.27 10.79
CA ASP A 24 -11.13 -13.49 11.95
C ASP A 24 -11.21 -14.94 12.49
N GLY A 25 -11.89 -15.84 11.77
CA GLY A 25 -12.03 -17.25 12.13
C GLY A 25 -12.07 -18.18 10.92
N GLU A 26 -12.27 -19.47 11.18
CA GLU A 26 -12.23 -20.55 10.19
C GLU A 26 -13.26 -20.40 9.06
N TYR A 27 -14.40 -19.74 9.35
CA TYR A 27 -15.43 -19.45 8.37
C TYR A 27 -15.19 -18.07 7.74
N CYS A 28 -14.38 -18.02 6.70
CA CYS A 28 -14.17 -16.83 5.88
C CYS A 28 -14.63 -17.10 4.44
N ASP A 29 -15.60 -16.32 3.94
CA ASP A 29 -16.20 -16.51 2.61
C ASP A 29 -15.18 -16.42 1.45
N ASN A 30 -14.05 -15.75 1.67
CA ASN A 30 -13.01 -15.52 0.66
C ASN A 30 -11.76 -16.38 0.86
N ASP A 31 -11.80 -17.39 1.73
CA ASP A 31 -10.63 -18.22 2.08
C ASP A 31 -9.39 -17.36 2.48
N GLY A 32 -9.67 -16.27 3.20
CA GLY A 32 -8.66 -15.29 3.61
C GLY A 32 -7.95 -15.63 4.93
N TYR A 33 -8.41 -16.67 5.62
CA TYR A 33 -7.88 -17.11 6.92
C TYR A 33 -6.94 -18.29 6.73
N VAL A 34 -5.64 -18.06 6.95
CA VAL A 34 -4.59 -19.06 6.71
C VAL A 34 -4.38 -19.87 7.98
N LEU A 35 -4.71 -21.16 7.92
CA LEU A 35 -4.51 -22.11 9.01
C LEU A 35 -3.63 -23.27 8.53
N ILE A 36 -2.46 -23.39 9.14
CA ILE A 36 -1.56 -24.54 8.98
C ILE A 36 -1.51 -25.25 10.32
N LYS A 37 -1.78 -26.56 10.31
CA LYS A 37 -1.69 -27.42 11.50
C LYS A 37 -0.91 -28.68 11.16
N GLY A 38 0.14 -28.98 11.92
CA GLY A 38 1.01 -30.12 11.68
C GLY A 38 1.46 -30.23 10.22
N GLY A 39 1.98 -29.13 9.65
CA GLY A 39 2.47 -29.07 8.27
C GLY A 39 1.41 -29.15 7.18
N LYS A 40 0.12 -29.23 7.53
CA LYS A 40 -0.97 -29.27 6.56
C LYS A 40 -1.67 -27.92 6.50
N LEU A 41 -1.71 -27.33 5.31
CA LEU A 41 -2.55 -26.17 5.02
C LEU A 41 -4.01 -26.64 5.00
N LEU A 42 -4.77 -26.27 6.02
CA LEU A 42 -6.18 -26.66 6.19
C LEU A 42 -7.12 -25.65 5.54
N LEU A 43 -6.84 -24.36 5.75
CA LEU A 43 -7.64 -23.24 5.26
C LEU A 43 -6.71 -22.14 4.75
N GLY A 44 -7.22 -21.35 3.82
CA GLY A 44 -6.61 -20.12 3.37
C GLY A 44 -5.74 -20.23 2.13
N VAL A 45 -5.43 -19.06 1.57
CA VAL A 45 -4.55 -18.91 0.40
C VAL A 45 -3.21 -18.30 0.76
N PHE A 46 -2.16 -18.71 0.04
CA PHE A 46 -0.85 -18.06 0.12
C PHE A 46 -0.78 -16.88 -0.86
N ASP A 47 -0.55 -15.69 -0.32
CA ASP A 47 -0.29 -14.47 -1.08
C ASP A 47 0.84 -13.63 -0.45
N LYS A 48 0.94 -12.34 -0.76
CA LYS A 48 1.99 -11.48 -0.21
C LYS A 48 2.05 -11.51 1.32
N GLN A 49 0.93 -11.70 2.04
CA GLN A 49 0.95 -11.74 3.50
C GLN A 49 1.42 -13.09 4.06
N ALA A 50 1.37 -14.16 3.28
CA ALA A 50 1.84 -15.48 3.70
C ALA A 50 3.32 -15.73 3.35
N ILE A 51 3.77 -15.26 2.18
CA ILE A 51 5.09 -15.60 1.62
C ILE A 51 5.88 -14.40 1.09
N GLY A 52 5.30 -13.20 1.09
CA GLY A 52 5.90 -12.03 0.47
C GLY A 52 7.06 -11.45 1.28
N ALA A 53 8.06 -10.93 0.56
CA ALA A 53 9.11 -10.14 1.16
C ALA A 53 8.54 -8.86 1.83
N GLU A 54 9.27 -8.35 2.83
CA GLU A 54 8.92 -7.14 3.58
C GLU A 54 7.64 -7.24 4.44
N LYS A 55 7.03 -8.43 4.52
CA LYS A 55 5.93 -8.70 5.44
C LYS A 55 6.45 -9.37 6.71
N PRO A 56 6.21 -8.80 7.90
CA PRO A 56 6.55 -9.46 9.15
C PRO A 56 5.58 -10.61 9.41
N GLU A 57 5.98 -11.53 10.28
CA GLU A 57 5.11 -12.63 10.78
C GLU A 57 4.50 -13.50 9.68
N THR A 58 5.20 -13.64 8.54
CA THR A 58 4.81 -14.52 7.44
C THR A 58 5.08 -15.98 7.76
N VAL A 59 4.44 -16.91 7.03
CA VAL A 59 4.73 -18.35 7.12
C VAL A 59 6.22 -18.61 6.90
N LEU A 60 6.82 -17.94 5.92
CA LEU A 60 8.23 -18.05 5.60
C LEU A 60 9.13 -17.53 6.74
N HIS A 61 8.74 -16.44 7.40
CA HIS A 61 9.45 -15.91 8.56
C HIS A 61 9.43 -16.92 9.72
N GLU A 62 8.29 -17.55 10.00
CA GLU A 62 8.19 -18.58 11.05
C GLU A 62 9.06 -19.79 10.73
N ILE A 63 9.04 -20.25 9.48
CA ILE A 63 9.88 -21.38 9.06
C ILE A 63 11.36 -21.07 9.30
N VAL A 64 11.84 -19.89 8.88
CA VAL A 64 13.25 -19.51 9.04
C VAL A 64 13.61 -19.36 10.52
N LYS A 65 12.68 -18.86 11.34
CA LYS A 65 12.89 -18.64 12.77
C LYS A 65 12.91 -19.94 13.57
N GLU A 66 12.02 -20.87 13.28
CA GLU A 66 11.88 -22.12 14.06
C GLU A 66 12.78 -23.24 13.56
N TYR A 67 12.94 -23.37 12.23
CA TYR A 67 13.67 -24.46 11.59
C TYR A 67 15.03 -24.03 11.03
N GLY A 68 15.34 -22.74 11.11
CA GLY A 68 16.60 -22.19 10.65
C GLY A 68 16.64 -21.86 9.15
N PRO A 69 17.74 -21.20 8.72
CA PRO A 69 17.87 -20.69 7.35
C PRO A 69 17.98 -21.81 6.30
N ASP A 70 18.54 -22.98 6.66
CA ASP A 70 18.68 -24.10 5.72
C ASP A 70 17.32 -24.65 5.28
N LYS A 71 16.36 -24.77 6.20
CA LYS A 71 15.01 -25.20 5.86
C LYS A 71 14.27 -24.13 5.06
N GLY A 72 14.46 -22.85 5.41
CA GLY A 72 13.97 -21.73 4.62
C GLY A 72 14.46 -21.77 3.17
N ARG A 73 15.76 -22.02 2.95
CA ARG A 73 16.37 -22.20 1.63
C ARG A 73 15.74 -23.37 0.86
N GLU A 74 15.60 -24.54 1.50
CA GLU A 74 14.98 -25.71 0.88
C GLU A 74 13.56 -25.41 0.40
N ILE A 75 12.75 -24.74 1.22
CA ILE A 75 11.37 -24.37 0.88
C ILE A 75 11.34 -23.32 -0.24
N MET A 76 12.24 -22.34 -0.21
CA MET A 76 12.41 -21.40 -1.33
C MET A 76 12.73 -22.12 -2.64
N ASP A 77 13.65 -23.08 -2.60
CA ASP A 77 14.11 -23.81 -3.78
C ASP A 77 13.10 -24.82 -4.33
N THR A 78 12.12 -25.24 -3.54
CA THR A 78 11.14 -26.28 -3.91
C THR A 78 9.75 -25.71 -4.13
N MET A 79 9.15 -25.13 -3.09
CA MET A 79 7.77 -24.64 -3.10
C MET A 79 7.57 -23.54 -4.15
N PHE A 80 8.50 -22.59 -4.28
CA PHE A 80 8.36 -21.51 -5.26
C PHE A 80 8.58 -22.00 -6.70
N LYS A 81 9.43 -23.02 -6.92
CA LYS A 81 9.55 -23.65 -8.24
C LYS A 81 8.26 -24.36 -8.64
N MET A 82 7.57 -25.00 -7.70
CA MET A 82 6.23 -25.55 -7.94
C MET A 82 5.23 -24.44 -8.30
N PHE A 83 5.24 -23.29 -7.61
CA PHE A 83 4.37 -22.16 -7.97
C PHE A 83 4.62 -21.68 -9.40
N ILE A 84 5.88 -21.56 -9.81
CA ILE A 84 6.24 -21.19 -11.19
C ILE A 84 5.72 -22.24 -12.18
N ALA A 85 5.96 -23.53 -11.93
CA ALA A 85 5.47 -24.60 -12.79
C ALA A 85 3.93 -24.63 -12.88
N TYR A 86 3.23 -24.35 -11.78
CA TYR A 86 1.78 -24.22 -11.79
C TYR A 86 1.30 -23.02 -12.61
N LEU A 87 1.96 -21.87 -12.49
CA LEU A 87 1.64 -20.69 -13.27
C LEU A 87 1.86 -20.92 -14.78
N ASP A 88 2.90 -21.67 -15.15
CA ASP A 88 3.15 -22.06 -16.55
C ASP A 88 2.04 -22.95 -17.11
N MET A 89 1.48 -23.86 -16.29
CA MET A 89 0.37 -24.73 -16.69
C MET A 89 -0.99 -24.03 -16.69
N HIS A 90 -1.26 -23.17 -15.71
CA HIS A 90 -2.54 -22.48 -15.56
C HIS A 90 -2.68 -21.32 -16.55
N GLY A 91 -1.58 -20.61 -16.82
CA GLY A 91 -1.55 -19.42 -17.66
C GLY A 91 -2.13 -18.21 -16.92
N LEU A 92 -1.27 -17.24 -16.61
CA LEU A 92 -1.66 -15.92 -16.10
C LEU A 92 -1.27 -14.86 -17.11
N THR A 93 -2.25 -14.12 -17.64
CA THR A 93 -2.02 -13.14 -18.71
C THR A 93 -2.78 -11.84 -18.48
N MET A 94 -2.38 -10.75 -19.13
CA MET A 94 -3.05 -9.46 -19.04
C MET A 94 -3.20 -8.85 -20.43
N GLY A 95 -4.42 -8.49 -20.79
CA GLY A 95 -4.76 -7.79 -22.03
C GLY A 95 -5.47 -6.46 -21.76
N ILE A 96 -5.86 -5.77 -22.83
CA ILE A 96 -6.60 -4.49 -22.76
C ILE A 96 -8.04 -4.70 -22.22
N ASP A 97 -8.61 -5.88 -22.47
CA ASP A 97 -9.88 -6.36 -21.96
C ASP A 97 -9.93 -6.40 -20.42
N THR A 98 -8.79 -6.69 -19.77
CA THR A 98 -8.70 -6.74 -18.30
C THR A 98 -8.91 -5.40 -17.60
N ILE A 99 -8.89 -4.29 -18.33
CA ILE A 99 -9.16 -2.95 -17.79
C ILE A 99 -10.41 -2.31 -18.43
N GLU A 100 -11.15 -3.07 -19.22
CA GLU A 100 -12.38 -2.62 -19.86
C GLU A 100 -13.55 -2.77 -18.89
N ILE A 101 -14.31 -1.68 -18.73
CA ILE A 101 -15.50 -1.64 -17.87
C ILE A 101 -16.76 -1.42 -18.72
N PRO A 102 -17.91 -2.00 -18.33
CA PRO A 102 -19.16 -1.84 -19.06
C PRO A 102 -19.62 -0.37 -19.14
N LYS A 103 -20.49 -0.07 -20.11
CA LYS A 103 -21.01 1.29 -20.30
C LYS A 103 -21.82 1.78 -19.10
N GLU A 104 -22.47 0.87 -18.39
CA GLU A 104 -23.21 1.12 -17.16
C GLU A 104 -22.26 1.65 -16.07
N ALA A 105 -21.14 0.96 -15.85
CA ALA A 105 -20.12 1.38 -14.91
C ALA A 105 -19.53 2.76 -15.26
N ILE A 106 -19.31 3.03 -16.55
CA ILE A 106 -18.83 4.34 -17.03
C ILE A 106 -19.84 5.44 -16.69
N LYS A 107 -21.14 5.19 -16.88
CA LYS A 107 -22.19 6.15 -16.52
C LYS A 107 -22.22 6.42 -15.02
N ASP A 108 -22.18 5.37 -14.20
CA ASP A 108 -22.16 5.50 -12.74
C ASP A 108 -20.95 6.34 -12.27
N ILE A 109 -19.77 6.09 -12.86
CA ILE A 109 -18.56 6.88 -12.58
C ILE A 109 -18.74 8.34 -13.02
N GLU A 110 -19.30 8.59 -14.20
CA GLU A 110 -19.55 9.95 -14.68
C GLU A 110 -20.57 10.70 -13.78
N GLU A 111 -21.55 10.01 -13.21
CA GLU A 111 -22.49 10.58 -12.25
C GLU A 111 -21.80 10.98 -10.94
N VAL A 112 -20.98 10.08 -10.36
CA VAL A 112 -20.18 10.39 -9.16
C VAL A 112 -19.26 11.60 -9.38
N LEU A 113 -18.61 11.68 -10.55
CA LEU A 113 -17.73 12.79 -10.87
C LEU A 113 -18.48 14.11 -11.06
N LYS A 114 -19.69 14.08 -11.65
CA LYS A 114 -20.56 15.27 -11.78
C LYS A 114 -21.04 15.76 -10.42
N GLU A 115 -21.38 14.86 -9.50
CA GLU A 115 -21.77 15.22 -8.14
C GLU A 115 -20.61 15.92 -7.40
N ALA A 116 -19.39 15.37 -7.52
CA ALA A 116 -18.20 15.99 -6.94
C ALA A 116 -17.89 17.37 -7.55
N GLU A 117 -18.07 17.55 -8.87
CA GLU A 117 -17.93 18.87 -9.51
C GLU A 117 -18.94 19.90 -8.99
N LYS A 118 -20.17 19.47 -8.74
CA LYS A 118 -21.22 20.32 -8.17
C LYS A 118 -20.86 20.74 -6.75
N GLU A 119 -20.44 19.80 -5.91
CA GLU A 119 -20.00 20.08 -4.55
C GLU A 119 -18.81 21.06 -4.51
N VAL A 120 -17.81 20.86 -5.37
CA VAL A 120 -16.69 21.79 -5.51
C VAL A 120 -17.14 23.17 -5.97
N SER A 121 -18.11 23.25 -6.89
CA SER A 121 -18.68 24.52 -7.34
C SER A 121 -19.37 25.26 -6.19
N GLU A 122 -20.12 24.55 -5.34
CA GLU A 122 -20.75 25.12 -4.15
C GLU A 122 -19.71 25.63 -3.14
N LEU A 123 -18.60 24.90 -2.93
CA LEU A 123 -17.48 25.34 -2.09
C LEU A 123 -16.82 26.62 -2.63
N ILE A 124 -16.60 26.70 -3.95
CA ILE A 124 -16.04 27.88 -4.61
C ILE A 124 -16.97 29.09 -4.45
N GLU A 125 -18.28 28.90 -4.59
CA GLU A 125 -19.25 29.98 -4.40
C GLU A 125 -19.31 30.45 -2.93
N LYS A 126 -19.30 29.54 -1.95
CA LYS A 126 -19.19 29.90 -0.51
C LYS A 126 -17.92 30.71 -0.23
N TYR A 127 -16.80 30.33 -0.84
CA TYR A 127 -15.55 31.08 -0.73
C TYR A 127 -15.67 32.49 -1.36
N ARG A 128 -16.28 32.60 -2.55
CA ARG A 128 -16.51 33.90 -3.21
C ARG A 128 -17.41 34.82 -2.40
N ARG A 129 -18.43 34.27 -1.71
CA ARG A 129 -19.30 35.02 -0.79
C ARG A 129 -18.63 35.36 0.55
N GLY A 130 -17.46 34.80 0.84
CA GLY A 130 -16.74 35.02 2.10
C GLY A 130 -17.32 34.28 3.30
N GLU A 131 -18.22 33.32 3.06
CA GLU A 131 -18.91 32.49 4.07
C GLU A 131 -18.07 31.30 4.54
N LEU A 132 -16.95 31.00 3.86
CA LEU A 132 -16.11 29.86 4.21
C LEU A 132 -15.29 30.15 5.47
N GLU A 133 -15.53 29.36 6.52
CA GLU A 133 -14.74 29.37 7.74
C GLU A 133 -13.34 28.80 7.51
N ALA A 134 -12.34 29.44 8.09
CA ALA A 134 -10.96 28.97 8.00
C ALA A 134 -10.71 27.85 9.01
N MET A 135 -10.06 26.78 8.57
CA MET A 135 -9.58 25.74 9.50
C MET A 135 -8.47 26.30 10.40
N PRO A 136 -8.33 25.79 11.64
CA PRO A 136 -7.29 26.23 12.57
C PRO A 136 -5.90 26.17 11.93
N GLY A 137 -5.18 27.30 11.98
CA GLY A 137 -3.81 27.42 11.45
C GLY A 137 -3.70 27.51 9.93
N LYS A 138 -4.83 27.62 9.19
CA LYS A 138 -4.84 27.74 7.72
C LYS A 138 -5.55 29.02 7.28
N THR A 139 -5.16 29.52 6.11
CA THR A 139 -5.91 30.62 5.47
C THR A 139 -7.24 30.10 4.90
N ARG A 140 -8.20 31.01 4.65
CA ARG A 140 -9.47 30.65 3.99
C ARG A 140 -9.25 30.00 2.62
N ARG A 141 -8.24 30.46 1.87
CA ARG A 141 -7.89 29.89 0.56
C ARG A 141 -7.30 28.49 0.70
N GLU A 142 -6.40 28.27 1.64
CA GLU A 142 -5.86 26.92 1.89
C GLU A 142 -6.95 25.97 2.38
N THR A 143 -7.86 26.45 3.21
CA THR A 143 -9.03 25.68 3.66
C THR A 143 -9.90 25.27 2.47
N LEU A 144 -10.18 26.18 1.52
CA LEU A 144 -10.89 25.85 0.29
C LEU A 144 -10.17 24.75 -0.50
N GLU A 145 -8.86 24.90 -0.70
CA GLU A 145 -8.06 23.93 -1.46
C GLU A 145 -8.07 22.55 -0.82
N ASP A 146 -7.94 22.47 0.50
CA ASP A 146 -7.99 21.19 1.23
C ASP A 146 -9.36 20.52 1.13
N LEU A 147 -10.45 21.29 1.31
CA LEU A 147 -11.81 20.77 1.15
C LEU A 147 -12.04 20.24 -0.27
N ILE A 148 -11.62 20.97 -1.29
CA ILE A 148 -11.72 20.53 -2.69
C ILE A 148 -10.89 19.25 -2.90
N MET A 149 -9.67 19.17 -2.39
CA MET A 149 -8.85 17.96 -2.51
C MET A 149 -9.50 16.75 -1.85
N ASN A 150 -10.16 16.92 -0.69
CA ASN A 150 -10.87 15.84 0.00
C ASN A 150 -12.06 15.34 -0.84
N VAL A 151 -12.93 16.24 -1.31
CA VAL A 151 -14.09 15.89 -2.17
C VAL A 151 -13.62 15.12 -3.42
N LEU A 152 -12.58 15.60 -4.08
CA LEU A 152 -12.04 14.96 -5.28
C LEU A 152 -11.35 13.62 -4.98
N ALA A 153 -10.73 13.47 -3.81
CA ALA A 153 -10.15 12.20 -3.37
C ALA A 153 -11.23 11.15 -3.08
N GLU A 154 -12.32 11.54 -2.42
CA GLU A 154 -13.48 10.68 -2.16
C GLU A 154 -14.17 10.26 -3.46
N ALA A 155 -14.38 11.18 -4.39
CA ALA A 155 -14.95 10.88 -5.70
C ALA A 155 -14.12 9.84 -6.47
N ARG A 156 -12.79 9.96 -6.43
CA ARG A 156 -11.88 8.96 -7.01
C ARG A 156 -12.01 7.60 -6.33
N THR A 157 -12.12 7.56 -5.00
CA THR A 157 -12.29 6.30 -4.26
C THR A 157 -13.61 5.62 -4.64
N LYS A 158 -14.73 6.36 -4.64
CA LYS A 158 -16.04 5.84 -5.08
C LYS A 158 -16.00 5.32 -6.52
N ALA A 159 -15.36 6.06 -7.44
CA ALA A 159 -15.17 5.61 -8.81
C ALA A 159 -14.32 4.32 -8.92
N GLY A 160 -13.34 4.15 -8.02
CA GLY A 160 -12.54 2.94 -7.91
C GLY A 160 -13.31 1.74 -7.37
N GLU A 161 -14.20 1.95 -6.40
CA GLU A 161 -15.08 0.90 -5.86
C GLU A 161 -16.06 0.41 -6.92
N ILE A 162 -16.67 1.33 -7.69
CA ILE A 162 -17.52 0.98 -8.84
C ILE A 162 -16.72 0.15 -9.83
N ALA A 163 -15.56 0.64 -10.28
CA ALA A 163 -14.72 -0.09 -11.23
C ALA A 163 -14.34 -1.49 -10.71
N SER A 164 -13.96 -1.60 -9.44
CA SER A 164 -13.60 -2.88 -8.81
C SER A 164 -14.77 -3.86 -8.78
N LYS A 165 -16.01 -3.40 -8.59
CA LYS A 165 -17.20 -4.24 -8.58
C LYS A 165 -17.44 -4.87 -9.96
N TYR A 166 -17.23 -4.11 -11.03
CA TYR A 166 -17.46 -4.57 -12.40
C TYR A 166 -16.32 -5.40 -12.99
N LEU A 167 -15.06 -5.16 -12.60
CA LEU A 167 -13.91 -5.92 -13.10
C LEU A 167 -13.88 -7.38 -12.60
N GLY A 168 -14.51 -7.67 -11.44
CA GLY A 168 -14.63 -9.01 -10.88
C GLY A 168 -13.32 -9.61 -10.33
N MET A 169 -13.44 -10.71 -9.59
CA MET A 169 -12.29 -11.40 -8.96
C MET A 169 -11.56 -12.37 -9.91
N THR A 170 -12.18 -12.75 -11.02
CA THR A 170 -11.59 -13.66 -12.02
C THR A 170 -10.59 -12.95 -12.95
N ASN A 171 -10.56 -11.61 -12.92
CA ASN A 171 -9.70 -10.81 -13.75
C ASN A 171 -8.26 -10.84 -13.22
N HIS A 172 -7.31 -11.26 -14.06
CA HIS A 172 -5.90 -11.39 -13.70
C HIS A 172 -5.28 -10.07 -13.19
N ALA A 173 -5.72 -8.92 -13.70
CA ALA A 173 -5.21 -7.62 -13.24
C ALA A 173 -5.67 -7.33 -11.80
N VAL A 174 -6.93 -7.67 -11.47
CA VAL A 174 -7.48 -7.57 -10.10
C VAL A 174 -6.80 -8.57 -9.17
N ILE A 175 -6.57 -9.81 -9.63
CA ILE A 175 -5.84 -10.83 -8.87
C ILE A 175 -4.44 -10.32 -8.49
N MET A 176 -3.67 -9.79 -9.44
CA MET A 176 -2.33 -9.26 -9.17
C MET A 176 -2.34 -8.10 -8.15
N ALA A 177 -3.33 -7.21 -8.24
CA ALA A 177 -3.47 -6.08 -7.33
C ALA A 177 -3.89 -6.49 -5.92
N LYS A 178 -4.86 -7.41 -5.78
CA LYS A 178 -5.37 -7.85 -4.47
C LYS A 178 -4.41 -8.81 -3.75
N THR A 179 -3.75 -9.70 -4.49
CA THR A 179 -2.73 -10.61 -3.92
C THR A 179 -1.45 -9.88 -3.51
N GLY A 180 -1.28 -8.62 -3.96
CA GLY A 180 -0.11 -7.80 -3.69
C GLY A 180 1.12 -8.16 -4.54
N ALA A 181 0.97 -9.03 -5.54
CA ALA A 181 2.06 -9.46 -6.41
C ALA A 181 2.61 -8.28 -7.24
N ARG A 182 1.73 -7.54 -7.92
CA ARG A 182 2.13 -6.33 -8.66
C ARG A 182 0.93 -5.41 -8.89
N GLY A 183 1.17 -4.11 -8.72
CA GLY A 183 0.14 -3.10 -8.86
C GLY A 183 -0.72 -2.96 -7.60
N SER A 184 -1.68 -2.06 -7.67
CA SER A 184 -2.61 -1.76 -6.58
C SER A 184 -4.00 -1.53 -7.17
N MET A 185 -5.03 -1.60 -6.32
CA MET A 185 -6.39 -1.24 -6.73
C MET A 185 -6.46 0.21 -7.23
N LEU A 186 -5.66 1.11 -6.65
CA LEU A 186 -5.55 2.48 -7.14
C LEU A 186 -5.05 2.54 -8.59
N ASN A 187 -4.04 1.74 -8.95
CA ASN A 187 -3.52 1.73 -10.33
C ASN A 187 -4.58 1.21 -11.31
N LEU A 188 -5.36 0.18 -10.92
CA LEU A 188 -6.47 -0.32 -11.74
C LEU A 188 -7.56 0.74 -11.93
N THR A 189 -7.92 1.45 -10.86
CA THR A 189 -8.83 2.60 -10.91
C THR A 189 -8.33 3.65 -11.90
N GLN A 190 -7.04 4.00 -11.90
CA GLN A 190 -6.49 4.97 -12.85
C GLN A 190 -6.51 4.48 -14.30
N MET A 191 -6.30 3.18 -14.51
CA MET A 191 -6.35 2.57 -15.84
C MET A 191 -7.77 2.47 -16.39
N ALA A 192 -8.74 2.09 -15.57
CA ALA A 192 -10.11 1.80 -15.99
C ALA A 192 -11.08 3.00 -15.84
N SER A 193 -11.07 3.70 -14.70
CA SER A 193 -12.07 4.72 -14.35
C SER A 193 -11.56 6.16 -14.43
N VAL A 194 -10.67 6.58 -13.52
CA VAL A 194 -10.26 7.99 -13.40
C VAL A 194 -8.85 8.11 -12.83
N VAL A 195 -7.99 8.90 -13.48
CA VAL A 195 -6.62 9.15 -12.99
C VAL A 195 -6.65 9.99 -11.70
N GLY A 196 -7.52 11.00 -11.66
CA GLY A 196 -7.78 11.84 -10.49
C GLY A 196 -6.91 13.09 -10.40
N GLN A 197 -6.87 13.71 -9.22
CA GLN A 197 -6.17 14.97 -8.98
C GLN A 197 -4.65 14.82 -9.14
N GLN A 198 -4.06 15.64 -10.02
CA GLN A 198 -2.62 15.82 -10.10
C GLN A 198 -2.19 16.94 -9.16
N SER A 199 -1.18 16.69 -8.34
CA SER A 199 -0.65 17.67 -7.38
C SER A 199 0.82 17.95 -7.64
N VAL A 200 1.25 19.13 -7.17
CA VAL A 200 2.65 19.54 -7.09
C VAL A 200 2.90 20.09 -5.70
N ARG A 201 3.85 19.52 -4.96
CA ARG A 201 4.23 19.92 -3.59
C ARG A 201 3.05 19.96 -2.63
N GLY A 202 2.18 18.95 -2.72
CA GLY A 202 1.01 18.79 -1.87
C GLY A 202 -0.16 19.76 -2.17
N LYS A 203 -0.07 20.60 -3.20
CA LYS A 203 -1.14 21.50 -3.64
C LYS A 203 -1.61 21.14 -5.05
N ARG A 204 -2.83 21.56 -5.41
CA ARG A 204 -3.29 21.47 -6.81
C ARG A 204 -2.41 22.34 -7.71
N ILE A 205 -2.41 22.06 -9.00
CA ILE A 205 -1.54 22.78 -9.94
C ILE A 205 -2.01 24.22 -10.06
N GLU A 206 -1.19 25.18 -9.60
CA GLU A 206 -1.47 26.62 -9.70
C GLU A 206 -0.48 27.36 -10.60
N ARG A 207 0.74 26.82 -10.76
CA ARG A 207 1.81 27.47 -11.51
C ARG A 207 1.51 27.43 -13.01
N GLY A 208 1.59 28.59 -13.66
CA GLY A 208 1.30 28.74 -15.08
C GLY A 208 1.34 30.20 -15.51
N TYR A 209 0.36 30.60 -16.32
CA TYR A 209 0.15 31.96 -16.78
C TYR A 209 -0.42 32.89 -15.69
N THR A 210 -0.45 34.18 -15.95
CA THR A 210 -1.03 35.18 -15.04
C THR A 210 -2.51 34.85 -14.78
N HIS A 211 -2.81 34.44 -13.54
CA HIS A 211 -4.14 34.00 -13.08
C HIS A 211 -4.75 32.78 -13.79
N SER A 212 -3.97 31.95 -14.50
CA SER A 212 -4.47 30.72 -15.11
C SER A 212 -3.36 29.68 -15.23
N THR A 213 -3.69 28.40 -15.16
CA THR A 213 -2.69 27.32 -15.30
C THR A 213 -2.27 27.12 -16.75
N LEU A 214 -3.25 27.09 -17.66
CA LEU A 214 -3.08 26.93 -19.10
C LEU A 214 -3.88 28.02 -19.84
N PRO A 215 -3.48 28.40 -21.07
CA PRO A 215 -4.16 29.46 -21.84
C PRO A 215 -5.57 29.05 -22.30
N HIS A 216 -5.92 27.77 -22.14
CA HIS A 216 -7.22 27.20 -22.49
C HIS A 216 -8.30 27.44 -21.42
N PHE A 217 -7.91 27.90 -20.22
CA PHE A 217 -8.84 28.14 -19.11
C PHE A 217 -9.04 29.63 -18.86
N ALA A 218 -10.22 29.99 -18.34
CA ALA A 218 -10.51 31.36 -17.96
C ALA A 218 -9.60 31.82 -16.80
N LYS A 219 -9.30 33.12 -16.76
CA LYS A 219 -8.52 33.72 -15.67
C LYS A 219 -9.30 33.60 -14.35
N GLY A 220 -8.63 33.13 -13.31
CA GLY A 220 -9.22 32.93 -11.98
C GLY A 220 -10.07 31.67 -11.84
N ASP A 221 -10.04 30.75 -12.82
CA ASP A 221 -10.75 29.49 -12.70
C ASP A 221 -10.14 28.61 -11.58
N LEU A 222 -11.02 28.12 -10.71
CA LEU A 222 -10.74 27.23 -9.57
C LEU A 222 -11.37 25.85 -9.74
N SER A 223 -12.04 25.61 -10.88
CA SER A 223 -12.64 24.33 -11.24
C SER A 223 -11.62 23.18 -11.12
N PRO A 224 -12.06 21.95 -10.80
CA PRO A 224 -11.14 20.81 -10.70
C PRO A 224 -10.31 20.63 -11.98
N ARG A 225 -10.94 20.76 -13.15
CA ARG A 225 -10.29 20.61 -14.46
C ARG A 225 -9.19 21.64 -14.70
N SER A 226 -9.42 22.91 -14.33
CA SER A 226 -8.40 23.97 -14.52
C SER A 226 -7.19 23.78 -13.61
N ARG A 227 -7.36 23.08 -12.48
CA ARG A 227 -6.33 22.86 -11.46
C ARG A 227 -5.75 21.44 -11.45
N GLY A 228 -5.90 20.71 -12.56
CA GLY A 228 -5.20 19.45 -12.76
C GLY A 228 -5.95 18.19 -12.34
N PHE A 229 -7.27 18.25 -12.17
CA PHE A 229 -8.07 17.02 -12.06
C PHE A 229 -8.24 16.36 -13.43
N VAL A 230 -7.88 15.08 -13.52
CA VAL A 230 -7.95 14.28 -14.75
C VAL A 230 -9.13 13.32 -14.65
N TYR A 231 -10.14 13.54 -15.48
CA TYR A 231 -11.38 12.75 -15.49
C TYR A 231 -11.23 11.48 -16.34
N SER A 232 -10.39 11.55 -17.37
CA SER A 232 -10.15 10.42 -18.27
C SER A 232 -9.30 9.34 -17.58
N SER A 233 -9.57 8.08 -17.87
CA SER A 233 -8.70 6.96 -17.54
C SER A 233 -7.61 6.76 -18.60
N PHE A 234 -6.57 5.99 -18.28
CA PHE A 234 -5.55 5.63 -19.28
C PHE A 234 -6.14 4.81 -20.45
N ARG A 235 -7.18 3.99 -20.19
CA ARG A 235 -7.90 3.24 -21.24
C ARG A 235 -8.67 4.13 -22.21
N LYS A 236 -9.28 5.21 -21.71
CA LYS A 236 -10.01 6.21 -22.51
C LYS A 236 -9.06 7.14 -23.27
N GLY A 237 -7.88 7.37 -22.71
CA GLY A 237 -6.89 8.30 -23.23
C GLY A 237 -7.07 9.71 -22.65
N LEU A 238 -5.95 10.39 -22.43
CA LEU A 238 -5.92 11.71 -21.79
C LEU A 238 -6.14 12.82 -22.81
N ARG A 239 -6.89 13.86 -22.43
CA ARG A 239 -6.95 15.11 -23.20
C ARG A 239 -5.59 15.81 -23.17
N PRO A 240 -5.26 16.68 -24.14
CA PRO A 240 -3.97 17.40 -24.15
C PRO A 240 -3.67 18.17 -22.86
N THR A 241 -4.67 18.82 -22.25
CA THR A 241 -4.52 19.52 -20.96
C THR A 241 -4.27 18.55 -19.81
N GLU A 242 -4.95 17.41 -19.79
CA GLU A 242 -4.80 16.36 -18.77
C GLU A 242 -3.44 15.70 -18.85
N PHE A 243 -2.97 15.39 -20.07
CA PHE A 243 -1.64 14.84 -20.32
C PHE A 243 -0.55 15.79 -19.81
N PHE A 244 -0.69 17.09 -20.07
CA PHE A 244 0.25 18.09 -19.58
C PHE A 244 0.28 18.16 -18.04
N PHE A 245 -0.89 18.16 -17.39
CA PHE A 245 -0.96 18.14 -15.93
C PHE A 245 -0.37 16.85 -15.33
N HIS A 246 -0.60 15.71 -15.96
CA HIS A 246 -0.01 14.45 -15.54
C HIS A 246 1.52 14.45 -15.68
N ALA A 247 2.05 15.01 -16.77
CA ALA A 247 3.50 15.14 -16.97
C ALA A 247 4.15 16.06 -15.92
N ILE A 248 3.46 17.13 -15.50
CA ILE A 248 3.93 18.01 -14.41
C ILE A 248 4.05 17.23 -13.10
N SER A 249 3.02 16.46 -12.72
CA SER A 249 3.05 15.68 -11.48
C SER A 249 4.12 14.56 -11.54
N GLY A 250 4.25 13.90 -12.69
CA GLY A 250 5.32 12.92 -12.92
C GLY A 250 6.74 13.51 -12.77
N ARG A 251 6.94 14.79 -13.14
CA ARG A 251 8.22 15.48 -12.96
C ARG A 251 8.58 15.65 -11.48
N GLU A 252 7.62 15.94 -10.61
CA GLU A 252 7.88 16.05 -9.17
C GLU A 252 8.45 14.75 -8.62
N GLY A 253 7.81 13.61 -8.91
CA GLY A 253 8.27 12.30 -8.43
C GLY A 253 9.71 11.97 -8.87
N LEU A 254 10.06 12.29 -10.12
CA LEU A 254 11.43 12.09 -10.63
C LEU A 254 12.46 12.99 -9.94
N VAL A 255 12.13 14.26 -9.72
CA VAL A 255 13.02 15.23 -9.09
C VAL A 255 13.20 14.91 -7.60
N ASP A 256 12.11 14.65 -6.88
CA ASP A 256 12.15 14.33 -5.45
C ASP A 256 12.95 13.06 -5.19
N THR A 257 12.81 12.05 -6.03
CA THR A 257 13.62 10.82 -5.93
C THR A 257 15.10 11.13 -6.08
N ALA A 258 15.48 11.94 -7.08
CA ALA A 258 16.88 12.31 -7.31
C ALA A 258 17.48 13.14 -6.16
N VAL A 259 16.71 14.07 -5.59
CA VAL A 259 17.18 14.92 -4.48
C VAL A 259 17.32 14.13 -3.19
N ARG A 260 16.37 13.23 -2.89
CA ARG A 260 16.37 12.45 -1.65
C ARG A 260 17.59 11.53 -1.53
N THR A 261 18.09 10.98 -2.64
CA THR A 261 19.26 10.06 -2.64
C THR A 261 20.51 10.72 -2.06
N ALA A 262 20.79 11.98 -2.40
CA ALA A 262 21.98 12.67 -1.91
C ALA A 262 21.90 12.94 -0.40
N GLN A 263 20.74 13.37 0.10
CA GLN A 263 20.54 13.66 1.52
C GLN A 263 20.54 12.38 2.37
N SER A 264 19.84 11.33 1.93
CA SER A 264 19.76 10.07 2.68
C SER A 264 21.12 9.38 2.75
N GLY A 265 21.87 9.33 1.65
CA GLY A 265 23.21 8.75 1.63
C GLY A 265 24.21 9.52 2.49
N TYR A 266 24.16 10.86 2.47
CA TYR A 266 25.03 11.67 3.32
C TYR A 266 24.69 11.52 4.80
N MET A 267 23.41 11.51 5.16
CA MET A 267 22.97 11.28 6.53
C MET A 267 23.42 9.90 7.02
N TYR A 268 23.22 8.85 6.20
CA TYR A 268 23.68 7.50 6.50
C TYR A 268 25.19 7.47 6.75
N ARG A 269 26.02 8.06 5.87
CA ARG A 269 27.48 8.12 6.04
C ARG A 269 27.89 8.83 7.33
N ARG A 270 27.24 9.94 7.68
CA ARG A 270 27.52 10.67 8.93
C ARG A 270 27.22 9.83 10.16
N LEU A 271 26.07 9.15 10.17
CA LEU A 271 25.66 8.29 11.27
C LEU A 271 26.56 7.05 11.37
N GLN A 272 26.89 6.42 10.24
CA GLN A 272 27.79 5.27 10.20
C GLN A 272 29.17 5.63 10.74
N ASN A 273 29.77 6.74 10.27
CA ASN A 273 31.07 7.18 10.76
C ASN A 273 31.06 7.54 12.26
N ALA A 274 29.92 7.99 12.79
CA ALA A 274 29.79 8.33 14.21
C ALA A 274 29.60 7.09 15.11
N MET A 275 29.06 6.00 14.58
CA MET A 275 28.69 4.81 15.36
C MET A 275 29.53 3.56 15.03
N GLN A 276 30.47 3.64 14.08
CA GLN A 276 31.28 2.51 13.62
C GLN A 276 32.12 1.86 14.74
N ASP A 277 32.45 2.62 15.78
CA ASP A 277 33.29 2.16 16.90
C ASP A 277 32.47 1.47 18.01
N PHE A 278 31.14 1.42 17.88
CA PHE A 278 30.28 0.83 18.89
C PHE A 278 30.23 -0.69 18.75
N TYR A 279 30.39 -1.40 19.85
CA TYR A 279 30.25 -2.85 19.91
C TYR A 279 29.53 -3.29 21.19
N VAL A 280 28.94 -4.49 21.15
CA VAL A 280 28.31 -5.13 22.32
C VAL A 280 29.37 -5.99 23.01
N ALA A 281 29.69 -5.66 24.26
CA ALA A 281 30.62 -6.44 25.08
C ALA A 281 29.93 -7.68 25.68
N TYR A 282 30.72 -8.64 26.16
CA TYR A 282 30.21 -9.91 26.72
C TYR A 282 29.28 -9.74 27.94
N ASP A 283 29.35 -8.60 28.63
CA ASP A 283 28.46 -8.25 29.74
C ASP A 283 27.10 -7.68 29.27
N GLY A 284 26.88 -7.58 27.95
CA GLY A 284 25.66 -7.03 27.34
C GLY A 284 25.64 -5.50 27.26
N SER A 285 26.69 -4.81 27.70
CA SER A 285 26.83 -3.36 27.56
C SER A 285 27.29 -2.96 26.16
N VAL A 286 26.88 -1.78 25.70
CA VAL A 286 27.38 -1.18 24.44
C VAL A 286 28.50 -0.22 24.78
N ARG A 287 29.66 -0.43 24.17
CA ARG A 287 30.88 0.34 24.45
C ARG A 287 31.49 0.91 23.17
N THR A 288 32.25 1.98 23.32
CA THR A 288 33.14 2.49 22.26
C THR A 288 34.45 1.69 22.23
N SER A 289 35.22 1.83 21.16
CA SER A 289 36.57 1.26 21.01
C SER A 289 37.55 1.65 22.12
N GLU A 290 37.36 2.81 22.76
CA GLU A 290 38.14 3.30 23.90
C GLU A 290 37.67 2.76 25.26
N GLY A 291 36.57 1.99 25.27
CA GLY A 291 36.01 1.37 26.48
C GLY A 291 34.98 2.23 27.22
N PHE A 292 34.56 3.37 26.68
CA PHE A 292 33.47 4.16 27.25
C PHE A 292 32.13 3.43 27.10
N VAL A 293 31.36 3.35 28.19
CA VAL A 293 30.04 2.71 28.18
C VAL A 293 28.98 3.70 27.69
N ILE A 294 28.31 3.35 26.59
CA ILE A 294 27.21 4.12 25.98
C ILE A 294 25.85 3.64 26.49
N GLN A 295 25.64 2.31 26.55
CA GLN A 295 24.45 1.70 27.11
C GLN A 295 24.86 0.61 28.11
N LEU A 296 24.21 0.57 29.27
CA LEU A 296 24.42 -0.50 30.26
C LEU A 296 23.91 -1.86 29.77
N ARG A 297 22.86 -1.84 28.94
CA ARG A 297 22.27 -3.03 28.31
C ARG A 297 21.87 -2.65 26.88
N TYR A 298 22.31 -3.44 25.90
CA TYR A 298 21.96 -3.24 24.49
C TYR A 298 20.45 -3.14 24.30
N GLY A 299 19.97 -2.06 23.69
CA GLY A 299 18.53 -1.91 23.37
C GLY A 299 17.59 -1.92 24.59
N GLU A 300 18.11 -1.69 25.81
CA GLU A 300 17.40 -1.78 27.09
C GLU A 300 16.88 -3.18 27.48
N ASP A 301 16.64 -4.07 26.52
CA ASP A 301 16.14 -5.43 26.71
C ASP A 301 17.17 -6.53 26.36
N GLY A 302 18.28 -6.18 25.71
CA GLY A 302 19.33 -7.10 25.27
C GLY A 302 18.94 -7.96 24.07
N VAL A 303 17.87 -7.61 23.34
CA VAL A 303 17.33 -8.43 22.25
C VAL A 303 17.80 -7.90 20.90
N ASP A 304 18.37 -8.79 20.09
CA ASP A 304 18.68 -8.51 18.69
C ASP A 304 17.37 -8.36 17.88
N PRO A 305 17.10 -7.19 17.26
CA PRO A 305 15.91 -6.99 16.45
C PRO A 305 15.74 -8.02 15.33
N ALA A 306 16.84 -8.54 14.76
CA ALA A 306 16.80 -9.56 13.71
C ALA A 306 16.34 -10.93 14.22
N ARG A 307 16.50 -11.21 15.52
CA ARG A 307 16.05 -12.45 16.18
C ARG A 307 14.72 -12.28 16.93
N SER A 308 14.30 -11.03 17.15
CA SER A 308 13.02 -10.69 17.77
C SER A 308 11.82 -11.06 16.88
N ASP A 309 10.60 -11.01 17.43
CA ASP A 309 9.38 -11.06 16.62
C ASP A 309 8.94 -9.64 16.29
N HIS A 310 9.47 -9.10 15.20
CA HIS A 310 9.18 -7.74 14.72
C HIS A 310 9.35 -6.65 15.81
N GLY A 311 10.46 -6.71 16.55
CA GLY A 311 10.80 -5.77 17.63
C GLY A 311 10.28 -6.18 19.01
N ARG A 312 9.51 -7.26 19.13
CA ARG A 312 9.11 -7.83 20.42
C ARG A 312 10.06 -8.93 20.85
N ALA A 313 10.54 -8.85 22.08
CA ALA A 313 11.32 -9.91 22.72
C ALA A 313 10.58 -11.26 22.73
N VAL A 314 9.30 -11.23 23.12
CA VAL A 314 8.40 -12.39 23.13
C VAL A 314 7.02 -11.95 22.65
N ASN A 315 6.50 -12.58 21.59
CA ASN A 315 5.15 -12.34 21.10
C ASN A 315 4.15 -13.28 21.78
N VAL A 316 3.65 -12.85 22.95
CA VAL A 316 2.76 -13.65 23.79
C VAL A 316 1.45 -13.99 23.07
N ASP A 317 0.85 -13.05 22.34
CA ASP A 317 -0.42 -13.27 21.64
C ASP A 317 -0.31 -14.38 20.60
N LYS A 318 0.79 -14.38 19.85
CA LYS A 318 1.07 -15.40 18.84
C LYS A 318 1.35 -16.76 19.45
N LEU A 319 2.10 -16.80 20.56
CA LEU A 319 2.31 -18.04 21.32
C LEU A 319 0.99 -18.59 21.84
N ILE A 320 0.13 -17.73 22.41
CA ILE A 320 -1.21 -18.12 22.87
C ILE A 320 -2.04 -18.64 21.70
N LYS A 321 -2.10 -17.92 20.57
CA LYS A 321 -2.84 -18.34 19.37
C LYS A 321 -2.36 -19.70 18.85
N ARG A 322 -1.04 -19.93 18.81
CA ARG A 322 -0.47 -21.22 18.44
C ARG A 322 -0.90 -22.32 19.41
N VAL A 323 -0.80 -22.08 20.71
CA VAL A 323 -1.19 -23.07 21.75
C VAL A 323 -2.70 -23.36 21.73
N ILE A 324 -3.55 -22.35 21.51
CA ILE A 324 -4.99 -22.52 21.39
C ILE A 324 -5.35 -23.29 20.12
N ALA A 325 -4.77 -22.94 18.97
CA ALA A 325 -4.96 -23.65 17.71
C ALA A 325 -4.48 -25.12 17.79
N LEU A 326 -3.41 -25.37 18.54
CA LEU A 326 -2.90 -26.70 18.86
C LEU A 326 -3.89 -27.50 19.71
N ARG A 327 -4.41 -26.89 20.78
CA ARG A 327 -5.34 -27.55 21.69
C ARG A 327 -6.62 -27.97 20.98
N GLY A 328 -7.07 -27.20 19.98
CA GLY A 328 -8.39 -27.36 19.39
C GLY A 328 -9.42 -27.12 20.48
N GLU A 329 -10.29 -26.12 20.34
CA GLU A 329 -11.43 -26.06 21.25
C GLU A 329 -12.20 -27.38 21.12
N GLN A 330 -12.06 -28.26 22.12
CA GLN A 330 -13.11 -29.19 22.47
C GLN A 330 -14.32 -28.34 22.82
N LYS A 331 -15.16 -28.08 21.82
CA LYS A 331 -16.58 -27.82 22.01
C LYS A 331 -17.36 -28.82 21.20
#